data_AF-M5EYP3-F1
#
_entry.id   AF-M5EYP3-F1
#
_cell.length_a   1.000
_cell.length_b   1.000
_cell.length_c   1.000
_cell.angle_alpha   90.00
_cell.angle_beta   90.00
_cell.angle_gamma   90.00
#
_symmetry.space_group_name_H-M   'P 1'
#
loop_
_entity.id
_entity.type
_entity.pdbx_description
1 polymer ?
#
loop_
_entity_poly.entity_id
_entity_poly.type
_entity_poly.pdbx_seq_one_letter_code
_entity_poly.pdbx_strand_id
1 'polypeptide(L)'
;MSKQNELLTLHGQLLAGDSRAASKIVELVIAPLVAIVKRDIVGLHDHQDAEEACFDALFKYLAAPMDYNPQRAEFSTYIAAIAKGKAMTLRRSQARRTKYEGTFAASDNSLVDPSAAVDDEDSMIQQIDWERFGDQLVKDPGDAVIVNLMKMGASSVPVVAQALGLAADEAGLEEAGRRLERIRGRARRIGEGRRLD
;
A
#
# COMPACT_ATOMS: atom_id res chain seq x y z
N MET A 1 -22.63 -24.96 -8.88
CA MET A 1 -21.16 -25.08 -9.00
C MET A 1 -20.53 -23.99 -8.13
N SER A 2 -19.40 -24.25 -7.47
CA SER A 2 -18.66 -23.17 -6.78
C SER A 2 -18.17 -22.15 -7.81
N LYS A 3 -18.22 -20.86 -7.48
CA LYS A 3 -17.74 -19.76 -8.36
C LYS A 3 -16.27 -19.96 -8.79
N GLN A 4 -15.47 -20.59 -7.94
CA GLN A 4 -14.09 -20.99 -8.27
C GLN A 4 -14.04 -22.05 -9.38
N ASN A 5 -14.92 -23.06 -9.38
CA ASN A 5 -14.93 -24.10 -10.42
C ASN A 5 -15.37 -23.54 -11.79
N GLU A 6 -16.30 -22.58 -11.78
CA GLU A 6 -16.71 -21.86 -12.99
C GLU A 6 -15.53 -21.05 -13.56
N LEU A 7 -14.80 -20.32 -12.71
CA LEU A 7 -13.61 -19.57 -13.13
C LEU A 7 -12.49 -20.47 -13.65
N LEU A 8 -12.28 -21.65 -13.06
CA LEU A 8 -11.32 -22.63 -13.57
C LEU A 8 -11.73 -23.19 -14.93
N THR A 9 -13.03 -23.43 -15.14
CA THR A 9 -13.56 -23.88 -16.43
C THR A 9 -13.32 -22.82 -17.51
N LEU A 10 -13.64 -21.56 -17.22
CA LEU A 10 -13.39 -20.44 -18.13
C LEU A 10 -11.90 -20.22 -18.38
N HIS A 11 -11.05 -20.37 -17.35
CA HIS A 11 -9.61 -20.30 -17.51
C HIS A 11 -9.10 -21.40 -18.48
N GLY A 12 -9.58 -22.63 -18.34
CA GLY A 12 -9.25 -23.72 -19.27
C GLY A 12 -9.71 -23.43 -20.71
N GLN A 13 -10.91 -22.87 -20.89
CA GLN A 13 -11.42 -22.45 -22.20
C GLN A 13 -10.58 -21.32 -22.81
N LEU A 14 -10.15 -20.35 -21.99
CA LEU A 14 -9.27 -19.28 -22.43
C LEU A 14 -7.92 -19.82 -22.92
N LEU A 15 -7.33 -20.77 -22.19
CA LEU A 15 -6.09 -21.45 -22.60
C LEU A 15 -6.26 -22.26 -23.89
N ALA A 16 -7.46 -22.77 -24.15
CA ALA A 16 -7.80 -23.46 -25.40
C ALA A 16 -8.08 -22.49 -26.57
N GLY A 17 -7.98 -21.17 -26.36
CA GLY A 17 -8.17 -20.14 -27.39
C GLY A 17 -9.60 -19.60 -27.50
N ASP A 18 -10.52 -19.94 -26.59
CA ASP A 18 -11.86 -19.36 -26.57
C ASP A 18 -11.82 -17.92 -26.03
N SER A 19 -11.86 -16.94 -26.94
CA SER A 19 -11.85 -15.52 -26.59
C SER A 19 -13.09 -15.07 -25.82
N ARG A 20 -14.21 -15.81 -25.89
CA ARG A 20 -15.44 -15.49 -25.13
C ARG A 20 -15.29 -15.82 -23.65
N ALA A 21 -14.33 -16.68 -23.29
CA ALA A 21 -14.04 -16.97 -21.90
C ALA A 21 -13.48 -15.75 -21.17
N ALA A 22 -12.71 -14.89 -21.87
CA ALA A 22 -12.14 -13.67 -21.29
C ALA A 22 -13.22 -12.71 -20.78
N SER A 23 -14.25 -12.42 -21.58
CA SER A 23 -15.32 -11.51 -21.18
C SER A 23 -16.12 -12.06 -19.99
N LYS A 24 -16.42 -13.37 -19.99
CA LYS A 24 -17.12 -14.02 -18.87
C LYS A 24 -16.31 -13.99 -17.57
N ILE A 25 -14.99 -14.18 -17.64
CA ILE A 25 -14.11 -14.05 -16.46
C ILE A 25 -14.21 -12.64 -15.90
N VAL A 26 -14.11 -11.61 -16.76
CA VAL A 26 -14.19 -10.21 -16.34
C VAL A 26 -15.53 -9.91 -15.67
N GLU A 27 -16.66 -10.28 -16.30
CA GLU A 27 -18.01 -10.08 -15.76
C GLU A 27 -18.19 -10.72 -14.38
N LEU A 28 -17.68 -11.94 -14.19
CA LEU A 28 -17.82 -12.67 -12.92
C LEU A 28 -16.97 -12.07 -11.79
N VAL A 29 -15.84 -11.45 -12.12
CA VAL A 29 -14.78 -11.11 -11.16
C VAL A 29 -14.72 -9.61 -10.89
N ILE A 30 -15.08 -8.73 -11.81
CA ILE A 30 -14.84 -7.29 -11.67
C ILE A 30 -15.50 -6.69 -10.42
N ALA A 31 -16.81 -6.85 -10.24
CA ALA A 31 -17.54 -6.29 -9.10
C ALA A 31 -17.03 -6.82 -7.73
N PRO A 32 -16.89 -8.14 -7.51
CA PRO A 32 -16.37 -8.64 -6.23
C PRO A 32 -14.90 -8.27 -6.01
N LEU A 33 -14.10 -8.18 -7.07
CA LEU A 33 -12.70 -7.76 -6.99
C LEU A 33 -12.57 -6.30 -6.55
N VAL A 34 -13.38 -5.40 -7.13
CA VAL A 34 -13.44 -3.99 -6.74
C VAL A 34 -13.87 -3.85 -5.28
N ALA A 35 -14.87 -4.61 -4.84
CA ALA A 35 -15.29 -4.62 -3.44
C ALA A 35 -14.15 -5.05 -2.50
N ILE A 36 -13.37 -6.08 -2.87
CA ILE A 36 -12.19 -6.52 -2.11
C ILE A 36 -11.13 -5.43 -2.07
N VAL A 37 -10.81 -4.79 -3.19
CA VAL A 37 -9.78 -3.75 -3.26
C VAL A 37 -10.16 -2.54 -2.41
N LYS A 38 -11.41 -2.06 -2.53
CA LYS A 38 -11.91 -0.93 -1.72
C LYS A 38 -11.89 -1.23 -0.22
N ARG A 39 -12.25 -2.46 0.16
CA ARG A 39 -12.24 -2.88 1.57
C ARG A 39 -10.83 -2.99 2.13
N ASP A 40 -9.91 -3.58 1.36
CA ASP A 40 -8.59 -3.95 1.87
C ASP A 40 -7.55 -2.81 1.72
N ILE A 41 -7.77 -1.87 0.80
CA ILE A 41 -6.89 -0.72 0.59
C ILE A 41 -7.55 0.55 1.15
N VAL A 42 -7.41 0.72 2.47
CA VAL A 42 -7.88 1.93 3.16
C VAL A 42 -7.22 3.18 2.57
N GLY A 43 -7.99 4.24 2.37
CA GLY A 43 -7.54 5.51 1.79
C GLY A 43 -7.56 5.56 0.26
N LEU A 44 -8.00 4.50 -0.42
CA LEU A 44 -8.35 4.57 -1.84
C LEU A 44 -9.79 5.09 -1.96
N HIS A 45 -9.93 6.42 -1.94
CA HIS A 45 -11.24 7.08 -1.87
C HIS A 45 -11.99 7.10 -3.20
N ASP A 46 -11.27 7.03 -4.33
CA ASP A 46 -11.89 7.02 -5.64
C ASP A 46 -12.31 5.60 -6.04
N HIS A 47 -13.58 5.46 -6.38
CA HIS A 47 -14.11 4.22 -6.95
C HIS A 47 -13.45 3.92 -8.31
N GLN A 48 -13.14 4.96 -9.09
CA GLN A 48 -12.53 4.84 -10.40
C GLN A 48 -11.12 4.26 -10.32
N ASP A 49 -10.31 4.67 -9.34
CA ASP A 49 -8.97 4.10 -9.14
C ASP A 49 -9.03 2.61 -8.75
N ALA A 50 -10.03 2.24 -7.95
CA ALA A 50 -10.23 0.85 -7.57
C ALA A 50 -10.60 0.00 -8.80
N GLU A 51 -11.48 0.50 -9.67
CA GLU A 51 -11.84 -0.14 -10.93
C GLU A 51 -10.64 -0.23 -11.87
N GLU A 52 -9.89 0.86 -12.04
CA GLU A 52 -8.69 0.90 -12.87
C GLU A 52 -7.66 -0.14 -12.42
N ALA A 53 -7.36 -0.20 -11.12
CA ALA A 53 -6.45 -1.21 -10.57
C ALA A 53 -6.92 -2.65 -10.80
N CYS A 54 -8.24 -2.87 -10.78
CA CYS A 54 -8.84 -4.17 -11.06
C CYS A 54 -8.76 -4.54 -12.55
N PHE A 55 -9.04 -3.60 -13.45
CA PHE A 55 -8.89 -3.80 -14.89
C PHE A 55 -7.44 -4.05 -15.27
N ASP A 56 -6.50 -3.30 -14.69
CA ASP A 56 -5.06 -3.53 -14.86
C ASP A 56 -4.63 -4.95 -14.50
N ALA A 57 -5.15 -5.47 -13.38
CA ALA A 57 -4.87 -6.83 -12.93
C ALA A 57 -5.47 -7.89 -13.87
N LEU A 58 -6.70 -7.66 -14.34
CA LEU A 58 -7.37 -8.54 -15.29
C LEU A 58 -6.69 -8.53 -16.66
N PHE A 59 -6.31 -7.36 -17.18
CA PHE A 59 -5.57 -7.25 -18.44
C PHE A 59 -4.20 -7.91 -18.35
N LYS A 60 -3.49 -7.74 -17.23
CA LYS A 60 -2.22 -8.45 -16.99
C LYS A 60 -2.42 -9.97 -17.06
N TYR A 61 -3.47 -10.49 -16.42
CA TYR A 61 -3.79 -11.91 -16.49
C TYR A 61 -4.17 -12.35 -17.92
N LEU A 62 -5.03 -11.61 -18.61
CA LEU A 62 -5.47 -11.95 -19.97
C LEU A 62 -4.34 -11.92 -21.00
N ALA A 63 -3.30 -11.09 -20.77
CA ALA A 63 -2.10 -11.06 -21.61
C ALA A 63 -1.22 -12.31 -21.43
N ALA A 64 -1.22 -12.93 -20.25
CA ALA A 64 -0.42 -14.10 -19.91
C ALA A 64 -1.19 -15.06 -18.99
N PRO A 65 -2.27 -15.71 -19.48
CA PRO A 65 -3.14 -16.52 -18.62
C PRO A 65 -2.42 -17.74 -18.04
N MET A 66 -1.37 -18.23 -18.71
CA MET A 66 -0.54 -19.35 -18.26
C MET A 66 0.21 -19.08 -16.94
N ASP A 67 0.40 -17.82 -16.55
CA ASP A 67 1.07 -17.48 -15.28
C ASP A 67 0.21 -17.82 -14.06
N TYR A 68 -1.11 -17.95 -14.25
CA TYR A 68 -2.00 -18.40 -13.19
C TYR A 68 -1.84 -19.91 -12.96
N ASN A 69 -1.49 -20.28 -11.73
CA ASN A 69 -1.44 -21.67 -11.30
C ASN A 69 -2.54 -21.95 -10.25
N PRO A 70 -3.57 -22.75 -10.60
CA PRO A 70 -4.68 -23.04 -9.70
C PRO A 70 -4.30 -23.91 -8.49
N GLN A 71 -3.14 -24.56 -8.50
CA GLN A 71 -2.61 -25.31 -7.35
C GLN A 71 -1.98 -24.39 -6.29
N ARG A 72 -1.63 -23.15 -6.64
CA ARG A 72 -0.98 -22.19 -5.72
C ARG A 72 -1.98 -21.28 -5.03
N ALA A 73 -3.06 -20.90 -5.70
CA ALA A 73 -4.09 -20.03 -5.16
C ALA A 73 -5.40 -20.11 -5.97
N GLU A 74 -6.51 -19.78 -5.31
CA GLU A 74 -7.78 -19.52 -6.00
C GLU A 74 -7.64 -18.32 -6.95
N PHE A 75 -8.49 -18.28 -7.98
CA PHE A 75 -8.40 -17.26 -9.04
C PHE A 75 -8.63 -15.86 -8.47
N SER A 76 -9.66 -15.73 -7.63
CA SER A 76 -9.99 -14.49 -6.93
C SER A 76 -8.85 -13.99 -6.06
N THR A 77 -8.17 -14.88 -5.34
CA THR A 77 -7.01 -14.54 -4.49
C THR A 77 -5.83 -14.08 -5.32
N TYR A 78 -5.53 -14.78 -6.42
CA TYR A 78 -4.46 -14.44 -7.34
C TYR A 78 -4.64 -13.04 -7.95
N ILE A 79 -5.82 -12.77 -8.54
CA ILE A 79 -6.11 -11.47 -9.15
C ILE A 79 -6.18 -10.36 -8.11
N ALA A 80 -6.76 -10.62 -6.93
CA ALA A 80 -6.81 -9.64 -5.84
C ALA A 80 -5.41 -9.22 -5.36
N ALA A 81 -4.44 -10.14 -5.32
CA ALA A 81 -3.07 -9.81 -4.95
C ALA A 81 -2.45 -8.80 -5.94
N ILE A 82 -2.68 -9.00 -7.25
CA ILE A 82 -2.19 -8.10 -8.30
C ILE A 82 -2.87 -6.73 -8.20
N ALA A 83 -4.21 -6.72 -8.11
CA ALA A 83 -5.02 -5.50 -8.04
C ALA A 83 -4.67 -4.66 -6.80
N LYS A 84 -4.47 -5.29 -5.63
CA LYS A 84 -4.05 -4.60 -4.41
C LYS A 84 -2.67 -3.95 -4.55
N GLY A 85 -1.71 -4.64 -5.15
CA GLY A 85 -0.37 -4.07 -5.40
C GLY A 85 -0.43 -2.81 -6.27
N LYS A 86 -1.30 -2.82 -7.29
CA LYS A 86 -1.58 -1.66 -8.15
C LYS A 86 -2.26 -0.53 -7.38
N ALA A 87 -3.35 -0.82 -6.68
CA ALA A 87 -4.08 0.13 -5.85
C ALA A 87 -3.19 0.80 -4.78
N MET A 88 -2.31 0.04 -4.13
CA MET A 88 -1.32 0.60 -3.19
C MET A 88 -0.35 1.57 -3.87
N THR A 89 0.06 1.27 -5.10
CA THR A 89 0.95 2.14 -5.89
C THR A 89 0.25 3.43 -6.29
N LEU A 90 -1.02 3.35 -6.71
CA LEU A 90 -1.86 4.52 -7.00
C LEU A 90 -2.05 5.39 -5.76
N ARG A 91 -2.42 4.79 -4.63
CA ARG A 91 -2.56 5.50 -3.34
C ARG A 91 -1.28 6.24 -2.96
N ARG A 92 -0.11 5.58 -3.10
CA ARG A 92 1.20 6.21 -2.83
C ARG A 92 1.52 7.34 -3.81
N SER A 93 1.11 7.22 -5.08
CA SER A 93 1.25 8.27 -6.08
C SER A 93 0.42 9.50 -5.71
N GLN A 94 -0.84 9.30 -5.34
CA GLN A 94 -1.75 10.37 -4.91
C GLN A 94 -1.25 11.07 -3.66
N ALA A 95 -0.87 10.33 -2.62
CA ALA A 95 -0.31 10.90 -1.41
C ALA A 95 0.94 11.76 -1.67
N ARG A 96 1.78 11.37 -2.65
CA ARG A 96 2.91 12.21 -3.08
C ARG A 96 2.44 13.47 -3.80
N ARG A 97 1.49 13.39 -4.74
CA ARG A 97 0.96 14.56 -5.45
C ARG A 97 0.35 15.56 -4.48
N THR A 98 -0.50 15.11 -3.56
CA THR A 98 -1.10 15.99 -2.53
C THR A 98 -0.04 16.64 -1.64
N LYS A 99 1.04 15.93 -1.29
CA LYS A 99 2.16 16.49 -0.52
C LYS A 99 2.92 17.57 -1.30
N TYR A 100 3.19 17.36 -2.59
CA TYR A 100 3.93 18.32 -3.41
C TYR A 100 3.07 19.51 -3.85
N GLU A 101 1.80 19.29 -4.18
CA GLU A 101 0.84 20.35 -4.52
C GLU A 101 0.50 21.21 -3.28
N GLY A 102 0.41 20.62 -2.09
CA GLY A 102 0.29 21.36 -0.83
C GLY A 102 1.50 22.25 -0.51
N THR A 103 2.68 21.94 -1.07
CA THR A 103 3.88 22.79 -0.91
C THR A 103 3.88 23.97 -1.87
N PHE A 104 3.20 23.88 -3.03
CA PHE A 104 3.07 24.96 -4.01
C PHE A 104 1.82 25.84 -3.79
N ALA A 105 0.72 25.27 -3.28
CA ALA A 105 -0.50 26.01 -2.97
C ALA A 105 -0.41 26.82 -1.66
N ALA A 106 0.55 26.53 -0.78
CA ALA A 106 0.76 27.30 0.46
C ALA A 106 1.26 28.76 0.22
N SER A 107 1.49 29.16 -1.03
CA SER A 107 1.86 30.53 -1.37
C SER A 107 0.70 31.39 -1.89
N ASP A 108 -0.52 30.84 -2.03
CA ASP A 108 -1.68 31.64 -2.44
C ASP A 108 -2.98 31.15 -1.77
N ASN A 109 -3.59 32.05 -1.00
CA ASN A 109 -4.84 31.96 -0.25
C ASN A 109 -4.91 31.13 1.05
N SER A 110 -4.77 31.88 2.14
CA SER A 110 -5.56 31.74 3.37
C SER A 110 -7.03 31.45 3.07
N LEU A 111 -7.52 30.28 3.48
CA LEU A 111 -8.81 30.10 4.16
C LEU A 111 -8.76 28.74 4.88
N VAL A 112 -8.81 28.80 6.21
CA VAL A 112 -8.81 27.65 7.11
C VAL A 112 -10.17 26.95 7.03
N ASP A 113 -10.17 25.64 6.81
CA ASP A 113 -11.30 24.76 7.14
C ASP A 113 -10.81 23.65 8.10
N PRO A 114 -11.23 23.62 9.37
CA PRO A 114 -10.78 22.66 10.37
C PRO A 114 -11.68 21.39 10.41
N SER A 115 -11.98 20.81 9.26
CA SER A 115 -12.80 19.58 9.19
C SER A 115 -12.38 18.64 8.05
N ALA A 116 -11.14 18.17 8.10
CA ALA A 116 -10.75 16.93 7.44
C ALA A 116 -10.25 15.98 8.52
N ALA A 117 -11.08 15.00 8.89
CA ALA A 117 -10.68 13.88 9.70
C ALA A 117 -9.67 13.05 8.90
N VAL A 118 -8.40 13.41 9.05
CA VAL A 118 -7.23 12.62 8.66
C VAL A 118 -7.26 11.39 9.55
N ASP A 119 -7.51 10.22 9.00
CA ASP A 119 -7.56 8.96 9.75
C ASP A 119 -6.53 7.98 9.14
N ASP A 120 -5.47 7.51 9.81
CA ASP A 120 -4.70 8.06 10.94
C ASP A 120 -3.35 7.29 10.99
N GLU A 121 -2.65 6.98 9.88
CA GLU A 121 -1.49 6.05 9.94
C GLU A 121 -0.19 6.76 10.38
N ASP A 122 0.09 7.93 9.80
CA ASP A 122 1.12 8.84 10.32
C ASP A 122 0.69 9.46 11.65
N SER A 123 -0.62 9.62 11.88
CA SER A 123 -1.14 10.19 13.12
C SER A 123 -1.26 9.18 14.26
N MET A 124 -1.39 7.87 14.00
CA MET A 124 -1.16 6.80 15.00
C MET A 124 0.32 6.74 15.40
N ILE A 125 1.24 6.90 14.45
CA ILE A 125 2.68 7.02 14.73
C ILE A 125 2.98 8.31 15.50
N GLN A 126 2.28 9.42 15.23
CA GLN A 126 2.37 10.65 16.02
C GLN A 126 1.68 10.55 17.39
N GLN A 127 0.69 9.67 17.56
CA GLN A 127 0.03 9.35 18.84
C GLN A 127 0.81 8.35 19.70
N ILE A 128 1.89 7.76 19.19
CA ILE A 128 2.81 6.99 20.03
C ILE A 128 3.41 7.93 21.06
N ASP A 129 3.27 7.54 22.33
CA ASP A 129 3.95 8.19 23.43
C ASP A 129 5.46 7.90 23.35
N TRP A 130 6.15 8.70 22.55
CA TRP A 130 7.56 8.53 22.23
C TRP A 130 8.49 8.70 23.43
N GLU A 131 8.02 9.33 24.50
CA GLU A 131 8.73 9.43 25.78
C GLU A 131 8.67 8.11 26.54
N ARG A 132 7.55 7.38 26.44
CA ARG A 132 7.36 6.10 27.13
C ARG A 132 7.89 4.88 26.36
N PHE A 133 7.89 4.91 25.03
CA PHE A 133 8.21 3.74 24.19
C PHE A 133 9.42 3.91 23.29
N GLY A 134 10.04 5.10 23.25
CA GLY A 134 11.22 5.37 22.42
C GLY A 134 12.33 4.35 22.64
N ASP A 135 12.61 4.01 23.89
CA ASP A 135 13.69 3.07 24.25
C ASP A 135 13.39 1.62 23.87
N GLN A 136 12.12 1.24 23.73
CA GLN A 136 11.72 -0.12 23.33
C GLN A 136 11.84 -0.34 21.81
N LEU A 137 11.89 0.74 21.04
CA LEU A 137 12.04 0.71 19.58
C LEU A 137 13.51 0.58 19.17
N VAL A 138 14.42 1.04 20.02
CA VAL A 138 15.87 1.01 19.79
C VAL A 138 16.43 -0.37 20.10
N LYS A 139 16.88 -1.08 19.07
CA LYS A 139 17.63 -2.35 19.23
C LYS A 139 19.07 -2.22 18.75
N ASP A 140 19.30 -1.32 17.78
CA ASP A 140 20.61 -1.03 17.23
C ASP A 140 20.98 0.45 17.44
N PRO A 141 22.28 0.83 17.45
CA PRO A 141 22.69 2.24 17.60
C PRO A 141 22.10 3.18 16.55
N GLY A 142 21.86 2.69 15.33
CA GLY A 142 21.22 3.46 14.26
C GLY A 142 19.72 3.66 14.45
N ASP A 143 19.06 2.85 15.28
CA ASP A 143 17.63 2.98 15.54
C ASP A 143 17.32 4.24 16.36
N ALA A 144 18.18 4.59 17.32
CA ALA A 144 18.01 5.78 18.16
C ALA A 144 17.98 7.08 17.33
N VAL A 145 18.82 7.13 16.30
CA VAL A 145 18.87 8.26 15.35
C VAL A 145 17.55 8.40 14.61
N ILE A 146 17.01 7.28 14.11
CA ILE A 146 15.74 7.24 13.37
C ILE A 146 14.57 7.62 14.29
N VAL A 147 14.53 7.09 15.52
CA VAL A 147 13.49 7.41 16.51
C VAL A 147 13.50 8.90 16.83
N ASN A 148 14.68 9.50 17.02
CA ASN A 148 14.79 10.94 17.31
C ASN A 148 14.30 11.79 16.12
N LEU A 149 14.68 11.40 14.89
CA LEU A 149 14.17 12.03 13.68
C LEU A 149 12.64 11.94 13.56
N MET A 150 12.05 10.79 13.93
CA MET A 150 10.60 10.63 13.96
C MET A 150 9.93 11.51 15.01
N LYS A 151 10.51 11.66 16.21
CA LYS A 151 10.04 12.60 17.25
C LYS A 151 9.98 14.05 16.75
N MET A 152 10.93 14.43 15.90
CA MET A 152 11.02 15.77 15.30
C MET A 152 10.18 15.93 14.01
N GLY A 153 9.44 14.90 13.59
CA GLY A 153 8.68 14.91 12.32
C GLY A 153 9.55 14.81 11.05
N ALA A 154 10.86 14.60 11.17
CA ALA A 154 11.83 14.63 10.09
C ALA A 154 12.21 13.21 9.62
N SER A 155 11.25 12.43 9.11
CA SER A 155 11.43 11.00 8.79
C SER A 155 11.57 10.66 7.30
N SER A 156 12.11 11.58 6.49
CA SER A 156 12.34 11.29 5.06
C SER A 156 13.56 10.39 4.86
N VAL A 157 13.51 9.51 3.84
CA VAL A 157 14.62 8.57 3.53
C VAL A 157 15.97 9.29 3.33
N PRO A 158 16.06 10.43 2.61
CA PRO A 158 17.32 11.17 2.48
C PRO A 158 17.83 11.75 3.81
N VAL A 159 16.93 12.25 4.66
CA VAL A 159 17.30 12.79 5.99
C VAL A 159 17.79 11.67 6.91
N VAL A 160 17.15 10.49 6.86
CA VAL A 160 17.58 9.30 7.59
C VAL A 160 18.93 8.81 7.08
N ALA A 161 19.15 8.77 5.76
CA ALA A 161 20.44 8.40 5.18
C ALA A 161 21.56 9.33 5.64
N GLN A 162 21.32 10.64 5.59
CA GLN A 162 22.25 11.66 6.05
C GLN A 162 22.57 11.51 7.55
N ALA A 163 21.56 11.33 8.39
CA ALA A 163 21.75 11.20 9.83
C ALA A 163 22.44 9.89 10.25
N LEU A 164 22.28 8.83 9.45
CA LEU A 164 22.98 7.56 9.64
C LEU A 164 24.40 7.55 9.05
N GLY A 165 24.84 8.63 8.41
CA GLY A 165 26.13 8.69 7.72
C GLY A 165 26.23 7.74 6.52
N LEU A 166 25.08 7.38 5.92
CA LEU A 166 25.03 6.56 4.72
C LEU A 166 25.35 7.40 3.47
N ALA A 167 25.90 6.73 2.46
CA ALA A 167 26.16 7.37 1.17
C ALA A 167 24.85 7.88 0.54
N ALA A 168 24.94 9.00 -0.20
CA ALA A 168 23.80 9.57 -0.94
C ALA A 168 23.53 8.85 -2.27
N ASP A 169 24.06 7.64 -2.43
CA ASP A 169 23.83 6.78 -3.58
C ASP A 169 22.58 5.91 -3.39
N GLU A 170 22.22 5.16 -4.42
CA GLU A 170 21.03 4.31 -4.42
C GLU A 170 21.06 3.27 -3.30
N ALA A 171 22.24 2.71 -3.01
CA ALA A 171 22.43 1.71 -1.97
C ALA A 171 22.23 2.30 -0.56
N GLY A 172 22.77 3.49 -0.29
CA GLY A 172 22.60 4.16 0.99
C GLY A 172 21.18 4.65 1.24
N LEU A 173 20.47 5.12 0.20
CA LEU A 173 19.05 5.48 0.29
C LEU A 173 18.16 4.25 0.51
N GLU A 174 18.44 3.13 -0.16
CA GLU A 174 17.69 1.89 0.03
C GLU A 174 17.87 1.32 1.45
N GLU A 175 19.10 1.31 1.96
CA GLU A 175 19.39 0.89 3.34
C GLU A 175 18.73 1.80 4.38
N ALA A 176 18.75 3.12 4.17
CA ALA A 176 18.03 4.08 5.00
C ALA A 176 16.51 3.80 5.02
N GLY A 177 15.92 3.52 3.85
CA GLY A 177 14.53 3.16 3.71
C GLY A 177 14.17 1.87 4.44
N ARG A 178 15.00 0.82 4.31
CA ARG A 178 14.82 -0.46 5.01
C ARG A 178 14.86 -0.29 6.53
N ARG A 179 15.77 0.52 7.06
CA ARG A 179 15.87 0.78 8.51
C ARG A 179 14.70 1.58 9.05
N LEU A 180 14.28 2.62 8.32
CA LEU A 180 13.11 3.41 8.66
C LEU A 180 11.83 2.56 8.73
N GLU A 181 11.63 1.69 7.73
CA GLU A 181 10.46 0.79 7.70
C GLU A 181 10.48 -0.22 8.85
N ARG A 182 11.66 -0.69 9.27
CA ARG A 182 11.82 -1.57 10.43
C ARG A 182 11.40 -0.90 11.75
N ILE A 183 11.70 0.39 11.91
CA ILE A 183 11.26 1.17 13.08
C ILE A 183 9.75 1.39 13.03
N ARG A 184 9.19 1.77 11.88
CA ARG A 184 7.74 1.92 11.69
C ARG A 184 7.00 0.61 11.98
N GLY A 185 7.50 -0.52 11.51
CA GLY A 185 6.90 -1.84 11.80
C GLY A 185 6.99 -2.26 13.28
N ARG A 186 7.99 -1.78 14.04
CA ARG A 186 8.05 -1.97 15.50
C ARG A 186 7.05 -1.05 16.22
N ALA A 187 6.99 0.21 15.80
CA ALA A 187 6.06 1.21 16.29
C ALA A 187 4.59 0.76 16.10
N ARG A 188 4.25 0.20 14.93
CA ARG A 188 2.94 -0.40 14.65
C ARG A 188 2.56 -1.50 15.64
N ARG A 189 3.45 -2.45 15.90
CA ARG A 189 3.18 -3.56 16.84
C ARG A 189 2.91 -3.09 18.26
N ILE A 190 3.58 -2.01 18.69
CA ILE A 190 3.33 -1.38 20.00
C ILE A 190 1.97 -0.65 20.00
N GLY A 191 1.63 0.04 18.91
CA GLY A 191 0.34 0.73 18.75
C GLY A 191 -0.87 -0.22 18.62
N GLU A 192 -0.72 -1.34 17.91
CA GLU A 192 -1.76 -2.36 17.72
C GLU A 192 -2.02 -3.16 19.01
N GLY A 193 -0.98 -3.40 19.82
CA GLY A 193 -1.11 -4.03 21.13
C GLY A 193 -1.98 -3.25 22.12
N ARG A 194 -2.23 -1.95 21.89
CA ARG A 194 -3.15 -1.12 22.69
C ARG A 194 -4.63 -1.27 22.32
N ARG A 195 -4.97 -1.92 21.20
CA ARG A 195 -6.36 -1.99 20.73
C ARG A 195 -7.14 -3.18 21.30
N LEU A 196 -6.49 -4.01 22.11
CA LEU A 196 -7.03 -5.25 22.69
C LEU A 196 -7.13 -5.24 24.23
N ASP A 197 -6.79 -4.13 24.88
CA ASP A 197 -7.03 -3.85 26.31
C ASP A 197 -8.07 -2.74 26.45
#